data_AF-T1BSC6-F1
#
_entry.id   AF-T1BSC6-F1
#
_cell.length_a   1.000
_cell.length_b   1.000
_cell.length_c   1.000
_cell.angle_alpha   90.00
_cell.angle_beta   90.00
_cell.angle_gamma   90.00
#
_symmetry.space_group_name_H-M   'P 1'
#
loop_
_entity.id
_entity.type
_entity.pdbx_description
1 polymer ?
#
loop_
_entity_poly.entity_id
_entity_poly.type
_entity_poly.pdbx_seq_one_letter_code
_entity_poly.pdbx_strand_id
1 'polypeptide(L)' 'HPNDMRLFGLLHLLGQASLRMEQTLWPEDYERMTREVEEALREADDPNAKSYTHDEVMQAMQERIDRARDKPH' A
#
# COMPACT_ATOMS: atom_id res chain seq x y z
N HIS A 1 -24.58 -11.16 -9.48
CA HIS A 1 -24.89 -12.33 -10.32
C HIS A 1 -23.97 -13.51 -9.96
N PRO A 2 -24.36 -14.77 -10.14
CA PRO A 2 -23.50 -15.94 -9.87
C PRO A 2 -22.17 -15.95 -10.65
N ASN A 3 -22.08 -15.22 -11.77
CA ASN A 3 -20.83 -15.01 -12.52
C ASN A 3 -19.80 -14.14 -11.77
N ASP A 4 -20.25 -13.20 -10.94
CA ASP A 4 -19.36 -12.27 -10.23
C ASP A 4 -18.59 -12.99 -9.13
N MET A 5 -19.23 -13.95 -8.45
CA MET A 5 -18.57 -14.76 -7.41
C MET A 5 -17.53 -15.71 -8.00
N ARG A 6 -17.80 -16.29 -9.18
CA ARG A 6 -16.83 -17.15 -9.87
C ARG A 6 -15.62 -16.35 -10.34
N LEU A 7 -15.86 -15.16 -10.91
CA LEU A 7 -14.78 -14.26 -11.32
C LEU A 7 -13.95 -13.80 -10.12
N PHE A 8 -14.61 -13.40 -9.02
CA PHE A 8 -13.95 -13.05 -7.77
C PHE A 8 -13.08 -14.20 -7.24
N GLY A 9 -13.60 -15.43 -7.24
CA GLY A 9 -12.85 -16.61 -6.82
C GLY A 9 -11.60 -16.85 -7.67
N LEU A 10 -11.68 -16.66 -8.99
CA LEU A 10 -10.51 -16.80 -9.87
C LEU A 10 -9.47 -15.69 -9.65
N LEU A 11 -9.90 -14.44 -9.48
CA LEU A 11 -9.00 -13.32 -9.17
C LEU A 11 -8.32 -13.50 -7.81
N HIS A 12 -9.05 -14.02 -6.82
CA HIS A 12 -8.50 -14.33 -5.52
C HIS A 12 -7.40 -15.40 -5.62
N LEU A 13 -7.66 -16.50 -6.35
CA LEU A 13 -6.67 -17.56 -6.56
C LEU A 13 -5.44 -17.06 -7.31
N LEU A 14 -5.64 -16.24 -8.35
CA LEU A 14 -4.54 -15.62 -9.09
C LEU A 14 -3.69 -14.73 -8.18
N GLY A 15 -4.33 -13.88 -7.38
CA GLY A 15 -3.63 -13.04 -6.39
C GLY A 15 -2.81 -13.86 -5.40
N GLN A 16 -3.36 -14.96 -4.88
CA GLN A 16 -2.63 -15.86 -3.98
C GLN A 16 -1.45 -16.57 -4.65
N ALA A 17 -1.60 -16.97 -5.92
CA ALA A 17 -0.53 -17.60 -6.68
C ALA A 17 0.62 -16.61 -6.95
N SER A 18 0.29 -15.39 -7.40
CA SER A 18 1.28 -14.32 -7.62
C SER A 18 2.02 -13.96 -6.34
N LEU A 19 1.31 -13.82 -5.21
CA LEU A 19 1.92 -13.53 -3.92
C LEU A 19 2.93 -14.60 -3.50
N ARG A 20 2.58 -15.89 -3.66
CA ARG A 20 3.52 -17.00 -3.36
C ARG A 20 4.73 -17.01 -4.29
N MET A 21 4.55 -16.62 -5.55
CA MET A 21 5.65 -16.49 -6.48
C MET A 21 6.59 -15.35 -6.07
N GLU A 22 6.07 -14.19 -5.69
CA GLU A 22 6.87 -13.06 -5.18
C GLU A 22 7.67 -13.46 -3.93
N GLN A 23 7.04 -14.13 -2.97
CA GLN A 23 7.72 -14.67 -1.77
C GLN A 23 8.87 -15.63 -2.10
N THR A 24 8.73 -16.40 -3.18
CA THR A 24 9.74 -17.41 -3.57
C THR A 24 10.86 -16.81 -4.40
N LEU A 25 10.53 -15.87 -5.29
CA LEU A 25 11.47 -15.26 -6.23
C LEU A 25 12.26 -14.11 -5.60
N TRP A 26 11.66 -13.38 -4.66
CA TRP A 26 12.25 -12.23 -3.98
C TRP A 26 11.94 -12.25 -2.48
N PRO A 27 12.48 -13.24 -1.73
CA PRO A 27 12.16 -13.40 -0.32
C PRO A 27 12.60 -12.19 0.52
N GLU A 28 13.76 -11.59 0.24
CA GLU A 28 14.27 -10.46 1.03
C GLU A 28 13.45 -9.18 0.82
N ASP A 29 13.03 -8.90 -0.42
CA ASP A 29 12.19 -7.74 -0.72
C ASP A 29 10.77 -7.93 -0.16
N TYR A 30 10.25 -9.17 -0.22
CA TYR A 30 8.98 -9.51 0.40
C TYR A 30 9.02 -9.35 1.93
N GLU A 31 10.07 -9.84 2.60
CA GLU A 31 10.26 -9.67 4.04
C GLU A 31 10.38 -8.19 4.42
N ARG A 32 11.14 -7.41 3.65
CA ARG A 32 11.26 -5.97 3.87
C ARG A 32 9.92 -5.27 3.76
N MET A 33 9.18 -5.50 2.67
CA MET A 33 7.86 -4.92 2.45
C MET A 33 6.90 -5.32 3.57
N THR A 34 6.90 -6.60 3.97
CA THR A 34 6.06 -7.09 5.07
C THR A 34 6.37 -6.35 6.37
N ARG A 35 7.66 -6.18 6.70
CA ARG A 35 8.08 -5.46 7.90
C ARG A 35 7.66 -4.00 7.87
N GLU A 36 7.83 -3.31 6.74
CA GLU A 36 7.43 -1.91 6.59
C GLU A 36 5.91 -1.73 6.75
N VAL A 37 5.11 -2.65 6.22
CA VAL A 37 3.65 -2.65 6.40
C VAL A 37 3.27 -2.90 7.85
N GLU A 38 3.87 -3.89 8.51
CA GLU A 38 3.61 -4.18 9.92
C GLU A 38 3.99 -3.01 10.85
N GLU A 39 5.11 -2.35 10.56
CA GLU A 39 5.54 -1.14 11.29
C GLU A 39 4.55 0.00 11.08
N ALA A 40 4.14 0.27 9.84
CA ALA A 40 3.15 1.31 9.54
C ALA A 40 1.78 1.04 10.18
N LEU A 41 1.34 -0.22 10.22
CA LEU A 41 0.10 -0.61 10.93
C LEU A 41 0.22 -0.37 12.42
N ARG A 42 1.35 -0.78 13.02
CA ARG A 42 1.62 -0.55 14.44
C ARG A 42 1.64 0.95 14.78
N GLU A 43 2.23 1.78 13.94
CA GLU A 43 2.24 3.24 14.11
C GLU A 43 0.84 3.84 13.97
N ALA A 44 0.03 3.33 13.03
CA ALA A 44 -1.35 3.79 12.84
C ALA A 44 -2.28 3.39 14.00
N ASP A 45 -2.03 2.24 14.63
CA ASP A 45 -2.76 1.75 15.80
C ASP A 45 -2.29 2.41 17.11
N ASP A 46 -1.24 3.25 17.09
CA ASP A 46 -0.78 3.99 18.27
C ASP A 46 -1.89 4.95 18.76
N PRO A 47 -2.22 4.98 20.06
CA PRO A 47 -3.26 5.87 20.59
C PRO A 47 -2.99 7.37 20.35
N ASN A 48 -1.74 7.73 20.11
CA ASN A 48 -1.27 9.07 19.80
C ASN A 48 -0.97 9.24 18.29
N ALA A 49 -1.37 8.29 17.45
CA ALA A 49 -1.28 8.39 16.01
C ALA A 49 -2.09 9.60 15.52
N LYS A 50 -1.47 10.40 14.65
CA LYS A 50 -2.17 11.50 13.98
C LYS A 50 -3.07 10.92 12.91
N SER A 51 -4.37 11.17 13.03
CA SER A 51 -5.30 10.98 11.93
C SER A 51 -5.34 12.25 11.09
N TYR A 52 -5.26 12.08 9.78
CA TYR A 52 -5.41 13.17 8.82
C TYR A 52 -6.72 12.98 8.06
N THR A 53 -7.40 14.09 7.81
CA THR A 53 -8.54 14.11 6.91
C THR A 53 -8.09 13.92 5.46
N HIS A 54 -9.02 13.50 4.60
CA HIS A 54 -8.73 13.35 3.18
C HIS A 54 -8.21 14.66 2.56
N ASP A 55 -8.80 15.80 2.93
CA ASP A 55 -8.42 17.11 2.40
C ASP A 55 -6.99 17.51 2.82
N GLU A 56 -6.61 17.24 4.07
CA GLU A 56 -5.23 17.48 4.55
C GLU A 56 -4.21 16.64 3.79
N VAL A 57 -4.53 15.38 3.50
CA VAL A 57 -3.66 14.50 2.69
C VAL A 57 -3.51 15.03 1.27
N MET A 58 -4.62 15.42 0.63
CA MET A 58 -4.61 15.97 -0.72
C MET A 58 -3.84 17.28 -0.81
N GLN A 59 -4.00 18.16 0.19
CA GLN A 59 -3.25 19.40 0.26
C GLN A 59 -1.75 19.16 0.43
N ALA A 60 -1.35 18.30 1.37
CA ALA A 60 0.05 17.97 1.59
C ALA A 60 0.69 17.33 0.35
N MET A 61 -0.08 16.54 -0.41
CA MET A 61 0.37 15.98 -1.68
C MET A 61 0.61 17.06 -2.74
N GLN A 62 -0.32 18.01 -2.87
CA GLN A 62 -0.19 19.12 -3.81
C GLN A 62 1.02 20.01 -3.48
N GLU A 63 1.22 20.36 -2.20
CA GLU A 63 2.37 21.15 -1.76
C GLU A 63 3.71 20.46 -2.04
N ARG A 64 3.77 19.13 -1.94
CA ARG A 64 4.97 18.34 -2.31
C ARG A 64 5.24 18.38 -3.81
N ILE A 65 4.19 18.32 -4.62
CA ILE A 65 4.29 18.41 -6.09
C ILE A 65 4.80 19.79 -6.50
N ASP A 66 4.23 20.85 -5.95
CA ASP A 66 4.62 22.22 -6.29
C ASP A 66 6.07 22.52 -5.88
N ARG A 67 6.47 22.08 -4.67
CA ARG A 67 7.87 22.17 -4.22
C ARG A 67 8.85 21.41 -5.12
N ALA A 68 8.45 20.26 -5.66
CA ALA A 68 9.30 19.49 -6.57
C ALA A 68 9.46 20.20 -7.93
N ARG A 69 8.44 20.93 -8.38
CA ARG A 69 8.46 21.73 -9.63
C ARG A 69 9.28 23.02 -9.48
N ASP A 70 9.28 23.60 -8.29
CA ASP A 70 10.01 24.84 -7.99
C ASP A 70 11.52 24.62 -7.71
N LYS A 71 11.98 23.37 -7.64
CA LYS A 71 13.42 23.07 -7.56
C LYS A 71 14.06 23.24 -8.95
N PRO A 72 15.05 24.14 -9.12
CA PRO A 72 15.83 24.17 -10.36
C PRO A 72 16.62 22.87 -10.48
N HIS A 73 16.59 22.28 -11.68
CA HIS A 73 17.35 21.08 -12.05
C HIS A 73 18.87 21.29 -11.98
#